data_AF-A0A717J642-F1
#
_entry.id   AF-A0A717J642-F1
#
_cell.length_a   1.000
_cell.length_b   1.000
_cell.length_c   1.000
_cell.angle_alpha   90.00
_cell.angle_beta   90.00
_cell.angle_gamma   90.00
#
_symmetry.space_group_name_H-M   'P 1'
#
loop_
_entity.id
_entity.type
_entity.pdbx_description
1 polymer ?
#
loop_
_entity_poly.entity_id
_entity_poly.type
_entity_poly.pdbx_seq_one_letter_code
_entity_poly.pdbx_strand_id
1 'polypeptide(L)'
;MNAVTNDELFDEILGRINHHDVRDDIERRVYEIALASLEAEPVASCIIEDGGMCVDGFGEYVGHSLPDGTHQLYTAPPAPVVPEEATPENVEMLSGYVSTYKLTDSERDIAAGIWNACRTAMLQGKGK
;
A
#
# COMPACT_ATOMS: atom_id res chain seq x y z
N MET A 1 -26.00 19.05 0.59
CA MET A 1 -24.56 18.73 0.61
C MET A 1 -24.29 18.03 -0.70
N ASN A 2 -23.49 18.61 -1.59
CA ASN A 2 -23.08 17.89 -2.80
C ASN A 2 -22.01 16.89 -2.36
N ALA A 3 -22.20 15.62 -2.68
CA ALA A 3 -21.20 14.60 -2.40
C ALA A 3 -19.99 14.88 -3.28
N VAL A 4 -18.80 14.95 -2.67
CA VAL A 4 -17.53 14.96 -3.41
C VAL A 4 -17.42 13.63 -4.13
N THR A 5 -17.14 13.66 -5.42
CA THR A 5 -16.96 12.46 -6.25
C THR A 5 -15.62 11.79 -5.95
N ASN A 6 -15.47 10.51 -6.31
CA ASN A 6 -14.19 9.80 -6.15
C ASN A 6 -13.07 10.48 -6.96
N ASP A 7 -13.38 11.02 -8.13
CA ASP A 7 -12.42 11.73 -8.98
C ASP A 7 -11.97 13.05 -8.33
N GLU A 8 -12.91 13.85 -7.80
CA GLU A 8 -12.58 15.07 -7.05
C GLU A 8 -11.78 14.77 -5.78
N LEU A 9 -12.09 13.66 -5.09
CA LEU A 9 -11.35 13.21 -3.92
C LEU A 9 -9.92 12.78 -4.28
N PHE A 10 -9.75 12.08 -5.39
CA PHE A 10 -8.45 11.64 -5.89
C PHE A 10 -7.54 12.84 -6.18
N ASP A 11 -8.04 13.81 -6.95
CA ASP A 11 -7.28 15.02 -7.32
C ASP A 11 -6.88 15.84 -6.09
N GLU A 12 -7.78 16.00 -5.12
CA GLU A 12 -7.51 16.70 -3.87
C GLU A 12 -6.40 16.02 -3.05
N ILE A 13 -6.48 14.70 -2.86
CA ILE A 13 -5.47 13.95 -2.10
C ILE A 13 -4.11 14.02 -2.80
N LEU A 14 -4.07 13.84 -4.12
CA LEU A 14 -2.85 13.92 -4.91
C LEU A 14 -2.22 15.31 -4.84
N GLY A 15 -3.05 16.36 -4.88
CA GLY A 15 -2.62 17.75 -4.70
C GLY A 15 -1.93 17.97 -3.34
N ARG A 16 -2.54 17.51 -2.24
CA ARG A 16 -1.99 17.66 -0.89
C ARG A 16 -0.63 16.99 -0.72
N ILE A 17 -0.46 15.77 -1.21
CA ILE A 17 0.82 15.06 -1.14
C ILE A 17 1.89 15.82 -1.94
N ASN A 18 1.59 16.22 -3.18
CA ASN A 18 2.55 16.89 -4.06
C ASN A 18 2.99 18.25 -3.52
N HIS A 19 2.05 19.00 -2.94
CA HIS A 19 2.32 20.32 -2.37
C HIS A 19 2.94 20.27 -0.96
N HIS A 20 3.23 19.08 -0.43
CA HIS A 20 3.70 18.86 0.95
C HIS A 20 2.73 19.45 2.00
N ASP A 21 1.44 19.53 1.65
CA ASP A 21 0.37 19.96 2.56
C ASP A 21 -0.13 18.76 3.37
N VAL A 22 0.80 18.18 4.13
CA VAL A 22 0.60 17.03 5.02
C VAL A 22 1.23 17.37 6.38
N ARG A 23 0.50 17.11 7.48
CA ARG A 23 0.92 17.46 8.84
C ARG A 23 2.06 16.59 9.35
N ASP A 24 2.04 15.30 9.01
CA ASP A 24 3.01 14.31 9.46
C ASP A 24 3.05 13.09 8.52
N ASP A 25 3.96 12.16 8.81
CA ASP A 25 4.13 10.93 8.03
C ASP A 25 2.94 9.98 8.15
N ILE A 26 2.16 10.05 9.25
CA ILE A 26 0.96 9.24 9.44
C ILE A 26 -0.13 9.72 8.47
N GLU A 27 -0.35 11.02 8.39
CA GLU A 27 -1.30 11.61 7.44
C GLU A 27 -0.91 11.32 5.99
N ARG A 28 0.38 11.48 5.65
CA ARG A 28 0.89 11.09 4.32
C ARG A 28 0.57 9.63 4.02
N ARG A 29 0.80 8.73 4.98
CA ARG A 29 0.54 7.30 4.81
C ARG A 29 -0.94 6.98 4.62
N VAL A 30 -1.82 7.68 5.32
CA VAL A 30 -3.28 7.56 5.14
C VAL A 30 -3.68 7.98 3.74
N TYR A 31 -3.13 9.09 3.23
CA TYR A 31 -3.40 9.54 1.86
C TYR A 31 -2.89 8.57 0.80
N GLU A 32 -1.71 7.99 0.95
CA GLU A 32 -1.21 6.94 0.05
C GLU A 32 -2.13 5.71 0.00
N ILE A 33 -2.65 5.26 1.15
CA ILE A 33 -3.58 4.13 1.22
C ILE A 33 -4.91 4.49 0.56
N ALA A 34 -5.41 5.71 0.77
CA ALA A 34 -6.64 6.19 0.14
C ALA A 34 -6.51 6.26 -1.38
N LEU A 35 -5.40 6.80 -1.91
CA LEU A 35 -5.14 6.81 -3.36
C LEU A 35 -5.09 5.39 -3.92
N ALA A 36 -4.32 4.50 -3.29
CA ALA A 36 -4.24 3.09 -3.74
C ALA A 36 -5.60 2.38 -3.69
N SER A 37 -6.49 2.78 -2.79
CA SER A 37 -7.86 2.24 -2.73
C SER A 37 -8.78 2.83 -3.80
N LEU A 38 -8.59 4.10 -4.19
CA LEU A 38 -9.37 4.74 -5.24
C LEU A 38 -8.96 4.25 -6.63
N GLU A 39 -7.68 3.90 -6.82
CA GLU A 39 -7.13 3.35 -8.07
C GLU A 39 -7.27 1.83 -8.17
N ALA A 40 -7.78 1.14 -7.14
CA ALA A 40 -7.84 -0.31 -7.13
C ALA A 40 -8.79 -0.84 -8.22
N GLU A 41 -8.30 -1.79 -9.02
CA GLU A 41 -9.13 -2.53 -9.96
C GLU A 41 -9.65 -3.84 -9.31
N PRO A 42 -10.86 -4.29 -9.65
CA PRO A 42 -11.41 -5.53 -9.13
C PRO A 42 -10.63 -6.74 -9.67
N VAL A 43 -10.31 -7.69 -8.80
CA VAL A 43 -9.56 -8.91 -9.19
C VAL A 43 -10.47 -10.01 -9.72
N ALA A 44 -11.75 -9.93 -9.37
CA ALA A 44 -12.77 -10.89 -9.76
C ALA A 44 -14.16 -10.25 -9.64
N SER A 45 -15.15 -10.90 -10.23
CA SER A 45 -16.56 -10.60 -10.03
C SER A 45 -17.30 -11.86 -9.65
N CYS A 46 -18.35 -11.74 -8.84
CA CYS A 46 -19.28 -12.82 -8.57
C CYS A 46 -20.72 -12.36 -8.79
N ILE A 47 -21.61 -13.33 -8.98
CA ILE A 47 -23.05 -13.12 -9.00
C ILE A 47 -23.61 -13.81 -7.77
N ILE A 48 -24.48 -13.09 -7.06
CA ILE A 48 -25.26 -13.62 -5.95
C ILE A 48 -26.70 -13.84 -6.39
N GLU A 49 -27.22 -15.04 -6.15
CA GLU A 49 -28.63 -15.40 -6.35
C GLU A 49 -29.13 -16.21 -5.15
N ASP A 50 -30.31 -15.86 -4.63
CA ASP A 50 -30.94 -16.53 -3.49
C ASP A 50 -30.01 -16.66 -2.26
N GLY A 51 -29.15 -15.66 -2.03
CA GLY A 51 -28.18 -15.64 -0.93
C GLY A 51 -26.97 -16.57 -1.09
N GLY A 52 -26.74 -17.09 -2.30
CA GLY A 52 -25.59 -17.93 -2.65
C GLY A 52 -24.71 -17.37 -3.75
N MET A 53 -23.43 -17.71 -3.72
CA MET A 53 -22.47 -17.30 -4.74
C MET A 53 -22.52 -18.28 -5.90
N CYS A 54 -22.88 -17.80 -7.09
CA CYS A 54 -22.86 -18.58 -8.31
C CYS A 54 -21.42 -18.72 -8.80
N VAL A 55 -20.73 -19.78 -8.36
CA VAL A 55 -19.42 -20.17 -8.89
C VAL A 55 -19.59 -21.14 -10.07
N ASP A 56 -18.82 -20.94 -11.15
CA ASP A 56 -18.84 -21.73 -12.40
C ASP A 56 -18.46 -23.23 -12.24
N GLY A 57 -18.38 -23.74 -11.03
CA GLY A 57 -18.11 -25.14 -10.73
C GLY A 57 -18.61 -25.50 -9.34
N PHE A 58 -19.21 -26.69 -9.24
CA PHE A 58 -19.76 -27.36 -8.04
C PHE A 58 -19.07 -26.96 -6.72
N GLY A 59 -19.48 -25.82 -6.16
CA GLY A 59 -19.06 -25.29 -4.88
C GLY A 59 -20.28 -25.18 -3.99
N GLU A 60 -20.14 -25.64 -2.75
CA GLU A 60 -21.18 -25.52 -1.73
C GLU A 60 -21.53 -24.05 -1.50
N TYR A 61 -22.82 -23.74 -1.31
CA TYR A 61 -23.32 -22.41 -1.02
C TYR A 61 -22.65 -21.86 0.25
N VAL A 62 -21.57 -21.10 0.10
CA VAL A 62 -21.00 -20.36 1.21
C VAL A 62 -21.88 -19.14 1.41
N GLY A 63 -22.76 -19.19 2.41
CA GLY A 63 -23.64 -18.08 2.76
C GLY A 63 -22.80 -16.82 3.02
N HIS A 64 -22.94 -15.82 2.15
CA HIS A 64 -22.37 -14.50 2.32
C HIS A 64 -23.51 -13.50 2.56
N SER A 65 -23.22 -12.40 3.25
CA SER A 65 -24.23 -11.36 3.54
C SER A 65 -24.49 -10.40 2.36
N LEU A 66 -23.92 -10.67 1.19
CA LEU A 66 -24.13 -9.83 0.00
C LEU A 66 -25.56 -10.04 -0.55
N PRO A 67 -26.24 -8.96 -0.96
CA PRO A 67 -27.54 -9.05 -1.62
C PRO A 67 -27.39 -9.64 -3.03
N ASP A 68 -28.50 -10.10 -3.60
CA ASP A 68 -28.52 -10.60 -4.97
C ASP A 68 -28.04 -9.55 -5.98
N GLY A 69 -27.31 -10.01 -7.00
CA GLY A 69 -26.73 -9.17 -8.04
C GLY A 69 -25.24 -9.42 -8.30
N THR A 70 -24.66 -8.63 -9.19
CA THR A 70 -23.23 -8.71 -9.54
C THR A 70 -22.40 -7.87 -8.57
N HIS A 71 -21.36 -8.46 -8.00
CA HIS A 71 -20.44 -7.80 -7.10
C HIS A 71 -19.02 -7.90 -7.61
N GLN A 72 -18.28 -6.80 -7.48
CA GLN A 72 -16.86 -6.74 -7.75
C GLN A 72 -16.08 -7.05 -6.48
N LEU A 73 -15.11 -7.93 -6.59
CA LEU A 73 -14.24 -8.33 -5.50
C LEU A 73 -12.90 -7.60 -5.65
N TYR A 74 -12.53 -6.89 -4.60
CA TYR A 74 -11.28 -6.13 -4.51
C TYR A 74 -10.34 -6.82 -3.53
N THR A 75 -9.04 -6.75 -3.81
CA THR A 75 -8.02 -7.16 -2.84
C THR A 75 -7.40 -5.91 -2.24
N ALA A 76 -7.05 -5.97 -0.95
CA ALA A 76 -6.19 -4.94 -0.37
C ALA A 76 -4.90 -4.83 -1.22
N PRO A 77 -4.43 -3.62 -1.54
CA PRO A 77 -3.15 -3.43 -2.21
C PRO A 77 -2.06 -4.16 -1.42
N PRO A 78 -1.18 -4.93 -2.08
CA PRO A 78 -0.11 -5.62 -1.37
C PRO A 78 0.71 -4.59 -0.58
N ALA A 79 0.92 -4.87 0.71
CA ALA A 79 1.71 -4.00 1.58
C ALA A 79 3.03 -3.64 0.88
N PRO A 80 3.49 -2.38 0.94
CA PRO A 80 4.74 -2.02 0.29
C PRO A 80 5.86 -2.90 0.82
N VAL A 81 6.39 -3.74 -0.06
CA VAL A 81 7.57 -4.57 0.21
C VAL A 81 8.85 -3.72 0.17
N VAL A 82 8.72 -2.41 -0.07
CA VAL A 82 9.83 -1.47 -0.08
C VAL A 82 10.23 -1.19 1.38
N PRO A 83 11.49 -1.47 1.75
CA PRO A 83 11.97 -1.17 3.10
C PRO A 83 11.96 0.34 3.40
N GLU A 84 11.94 0.69 4.69
CA GLU A 84 12.03 2.08 5.18
C GLU A 84 13.31 2.76 4.68
N GLU A 85 13.41 4.08 4.72
CA GLU A 85 14.67 4.77 4.36
C GLU A 85 15.70 4.64 5.49
N ALA A 86 16.96 4.36 5.14
CA ALA A 86 18.04 4.31 6.11
C ALA A 86 18.65 5.71 6.31
N THR A 87 18.80 6.10 7.57
CA THR A 87 19.59 7.24 8.04
C THR A 87 20.77 6.72 8.88
N PRO A 88 21.83 7.52 9.07
CA PRO A 88 22.96 7.14 9.93
C PRO A 88 22.54 6.76 11.37
N GLU A 89 21.37 7.20 11.83
CA GLU A 89 20.81 6.93 13.16
C GLU A 89 19.99 5.64 13.23
N ASN A 90 19.34 5.21 12.15
CA ASN A 90 18.45 4.05 12.15
C ASN A 90 19.03 2.81 11.43
N VAL A 91 20.12 2.96 10.67
CA VAL A 91 20.69 1.89 9.82
C VAL A 91 21.14 0.65 10.59
N GLU A 92 21.63 0.82 11.82
CA GLU A 92 21.97 -0.31 12.70
C GLU A 92 20.72 -1.14 13.08
N MET A 93 19.58 -0.46 13.30
CA MET A 93 18.32 -1.12 13.60
C MET A 93 17.75 -1.85 12.37
N LEU A 94 17.81 -1.21 11.21
CA LEU A 94 17.31 -1.76 9.94
C LEU A 94 18.13 -2.97 9.48
N SER A 95 19.44 -3.00 9.76
CA SER A 95 20.32 -4.12 9.40
C SER A 95 20.13 -5.38 10.27
N GLY A 96 19.34 -5.30 11.35
CA GLY A 96 19.17 -6.39 12.33
C GLY A 96 20.45 -6.74 13.10
N TYR A 97 21.54 -6.00 12.88
CA TYR A 97 22.83 -6.16 13.54
C TYR A 97 22.81 -5.43 14.88
N VAL A 98 22.15 -6.02 15.87
CA VAL A 98 22.20 -5.49 17.24
C VAL A 98 22.63 -6.60 18.18
N SER A 99 23.95 -6.73 18.40
CA SER A 99 24.44 -7.08 19.75
C SER A 99 25.96 -6.97 19.96
N THR A 100 26.84 -7.15 18.95
CA THR A 100 28.29 -7.31 19.24
C THR A 100 29.24 -6.31 18.58
N TYR A 101 28.82 -5.61 17.53
CA TYR A 101 29.64 -4.65 16.81
C TYR A 101 28.87 -3.36 16.58
N LYS A 102 29.41 -2.23 17.04
CA LYS A 102 28.87 -0.90 16.73
C LYS A 102 29.55 -0.39 15.48
N LEU A 103 28.77 0.08 14.51
CA LEU A 103 29.31 0.63 13.28
C LEU A 103 29.95 1.99 13.57
N THR A 104 31.11 2.23 12.97
CA THR A 104 31.70 3.58 12.90
C THR A 104 30.83 4.50 12.05
N ASP A 105 30.98 5.81 12.22
CA ASP A 105 30.21 6.80 11.46
C ASP A 105 30.32 6.58 9.94
N SER A 106 31.53 6.30 9.45
CA SER A 106 31.76 5.98 8.04
C SER A 106 31.07 4.70 7.57
N GLU A 107 30.96 3.68 8.44
CA GLU A 107 30.28 2.43 8.07
C GLU A 107 28.77 2.60 8.08
N ARG A 108 28.22 3.45 8.96
CA ARG A 108 26.79 3.81 8.95
C ARG A 108 26.42 4.55 7.67
N ASP A 109 27.26 5.47 7.22
CA ASP A 109 27.05 6.18 5.95
C ASP A 109 27.07 5.22 4.76
N ILE A 110 28.02 4.28 4.71
CA ILE A 110 28.11 3.28 3.65
C ILE A 110 26.87 2.36 3.68
N ALA A 111 26.49 1.87 4.86
CA ALA A 111 25.34 0.99 5.02
C ALA A 111 24.03 1.68 4.62
N ALA A 112 23.83 2.95 5.00
CA ALA A 112 22.68 3.74 4.61
C ALA A 112 22.65 3.96 3.09
N GLY A 113 23.81 4.23 2.49
CA GLY A 113 23.95 4.35 1.04
C GLY A 113 23.54 3.08 0.28
N ILE A 114 24.03 1.91 0.72
CA ILE A 114 23.68 0.61 0.11
C ILE A 114 22.19 0.32 0.26
N TRP A 115 21.65 0.51 1.47
CA TRP A 115 20.25 0.28 1.75
C TRP A 115 19.33 1.17 0.90
N ASN A 116 19.62 2.48 0.82
CA ASN A 116 18.83 3.43 0.04
C ASN A 116 18.97 3.20 -1.47
N ALA A 117 20.11 2.69 -1.95
CA ALA A 117 20.24 2.24 -3.34
C ALA A 117 19.33 1.05 -3.66
N CYS A 118 19.30 0.03 -2.80
CA CYS A 118 18.37 -1.10 -2.93
C CYS A 118 16.90 -0.66 -2.85
N ARG A 119 16.57 0.22 -1.90
CA ARG A 119 15.24 0.83 -1.76
C ARG A 119 14.82 1.54 -3.05
N THR A 120 15.72 2.36 -3.61
CA THR A 120 15.48 3.09 -4.86
C THR A 120 15.25 2.14 -6.03
N ALA A 121 16.03 1.06 -6.14
CA ALA A 121 15.83 0.06 -7.18
C ALA A 121 14.46 -0.64 -7.06
N MET A 122 14.02 -0.96 -5.84
CA MET A 122 12.69 -1.52 -5.58
C MET A 122 11.56 -0.54 -5.92
N LEU A 123 11.75 0.75 -5.66
CA LEU A 123 10.80 1.81 -6.06
C LEU A 123 10.74 1.97 -7.58
N GLN A 124 11.87 1.92 -8.28
CA GLN A 124 11.93 2.01 -9.74
C GLN A 124 11.37 0.77 -10.46
N GLY A 125 11.45 -0.41 -9.83
CA GLY A 125 10.95 -1.67 -10.39
C GLY A 125 9.43 -1.86 -10.38
N LYS A 126 8.68 -1.02 -9.64
CA LYS A 126 7.21 -1.09 -9.56
C LYS A 126 6.47 -0.43 -10.73
N GLY A 127 7.17 0.17 -11.68
CA GLY A 127 6.58 0.75 -12.90
C GLY A 127 6.70 -0.18 -14.10
N LYS A 128 5.87 -1.23 -14.16
CA LYS A 128 5.61 -1.98 -15.40
C LYS A 128 4.32 -2.78 -15.32
#